data_AF-A0A7C5FUP8-F1
#
_entry.id   AF-A0A7C5FUP8-F1
#
_cell.length_a   1.000
_cell.length_b   1.000
_cell.length_c   1.000
_cell.angle_alpha   90.00
_cell.angle_beta   90.00
_cell.angle_gamma   90.00
#
_symmetry.space_group_name_H-M   'P 1'
#
loop_
_entity.id
_entity.type
_entity.pdbx_description
1 polymer ?
#
loop_
_entity_poly.entity_id
_entity_poly.type
_entity_poly.pdbx_seq_one_letter_code
_entity_poly.pdbx_strand_id
1 'polypeptide(L)'
;MFFRRSDKLEFLIPRERFIPVQVPALVERISSDPDLSPKEREEFRELARLLQARFHFEFLEAAEKLKEFFDPFNPDRDTLLIREVSEEERENYFDQFRDLLHDILIKSNYTKLSREQLVRCLEAENPWGVRVEVDLSRYKVIDFYYRGVKEFTELYQPWYLWKPVPRRSRCFSRIVVVVRMPGELGRNCGNGKPGSDQVLVKLFKDVRLEELKMTSPHIRIRIRFWDKVQIAVSVVATLVTSVVRLVLAAAVNPVLFFSVLSGCAIAAAKAVQNFITCRIRYMERLGANLYSKLLASNVAAISRLFDTAEAEEVKEALLTYYILYKHRDRDLTMEEADQLAEAWLTREFGLPHVDFEIDDGLRKLREKDLLVERVVPAVGAASAPPTSGSIPTHPSLGDVGLICGETVAAGDRSESSESRVICKVYDLPSALRRLDEWWDNFFLFANLGRPENNHVAEAPSTSDVKTS
;
A
#
# COMPACT_ATOMS: atom_id res chain seq x y z
N MET A 1 -32.89 18.71 10.89
CA MET A 1 -31.52 19.27 10.83
C MET A 1 -30.55 18.12 10.50
N PHE A 2 -30.59 17.64 9.25
CA PHE A 2 -29.68 16.59 8.79
C PHE A 2 -28.39 17.26 8.34
N PHE A 3 -27.35 17.20 9.18
CA PHE A 3 -26.01 17.64 8.78
C PHE A 3 -25.67 17.01 7.43
N ARG A 4 -25.31 17.86 6.47
CA ARG A 4 -24.70 17.51 5.18
C ARG A 4 -23.58 16.51 5.47
N ARG A 5 -23.82 15.22 5.23
CA ARG A 5 -22.88 14.12 5.54
C ARG A 5 -21.72 14.07 4.55
N SER A 6 -21.79 14.87 3.49
CA SER A 6 -20.88 14.87 2.35
C SER A 6 -19.58 15.65 2.57
N ASP A 7 -19.56 16.63 3.48
CA ASP A 7 -18.42 17.56 3.64
C ASP A 7 -17.29 16.98 4.51
N LYS A 8 -17.45 15.79 5.11
CA LYS A 8 -16.51 15.30 6.14
C LYS A 8 -15.18 14.73 5.60
N LEU A 9 -15.04 14.55 4.28
CA LEU A 9 -14.02 13.66 3.71
C LEU A 9 -13.39 14.18 2.40
N GLU A 10 -13.42 15.49 2.14
CA GLU A 10 -12.77 16.11 0.96
C GLU A 10 -11.24 15.98 0.97
N PHE A 11 -10.64 15.55 2.08
CA PHE A 11 -9.20 15.34 2.19
C PHE A 11 -8.67 14.10 1.46
N LEU A 12 -9.56 13.21 1.00
CA LEU A 12 -9.15 12.00 0.29
C LEU A 12 -8.87 12.33 -1.17
N ILE A 13 -7.61 12.16 -1.58
CA ILE A 13 -7.16 12.39 -2.96
C ILE A 13 -7.90 11.40 -3.89
N PRO A 14 -8.69 11.88 -4.87
CA PRO A 14 -9.43 11.01 -5.77
C PRO A 14 -8.56 10.39 -6.88
N ARG A 15 -7.48 11.08 -7.30
CA ARG A 15 -6.56 10.58 -8.32
C ARG A 15 -5.56 9.61 -7.67
N GLU A 16 -5.37 8.46 -8.30
CA GLU A 16 -4.59 7.35 -7.75
C GLU A 16 -3.25 7.22 -8.48
N ARG A 17 -2.14 7.23 -7.75
CA ARG A 17 -0.80 7.04 -8.34
C ARG A 17 -0.48 5.60 -8.69
N PHE A 18 -1.11 4.67 -7.98
CA PHE A 18 -0.96 3.24 -8.21
C PHE A 18 -1.47 2.85 -9.59
N ILE A 19 -0.63 2.18 -10.38
CA ILE A 19 -0.99 1.72 -11.72
C ILE A 19 -1.51 0.28 -11.61
N PRO A 20 -2.82 -0.02 -11.73
CA PRO A 20 -3.36 -1.37 -11.53
C PRO A 20 -3.11 -2.32 -12.72
N VAL A 21 -1.91 -2.31 -13.30
CA VAL A 21 -1.46 -3.13 -14.42
C VAL A 21 -0.28 -3.99 -13.96
N GLN A 22 -0.19 -5.23 -14.45
CA GLN A 22 0.98 -6.08 -14.21
C GLN A 22 2.12 -5.69 -15.15
N VAL A 23 3.37 -5.76 -14.69
CA VAL A 23 4.56 -5.44 -15.51
C VAL A 23 4.56 -6.15 -16.86
N PRO A 24 4.28 -7.48 -16.97
CA PRO A 24 4.26 -8.15 -18.27
C PRO A 24 3.19 -7.61 -19.23
N ALA A 25 2.02 -7.21 -18.71
CA ALA A 25 0.97 -6.62 -19.52
C ALA A 25 1.35 -5.22 -20.02
N LEU A 26 2.05 -4.43 -19.19
CA LEU A 26 2.61 -3.15 -19.59
C LEU A 26 3.64 -3.32 -20.71
N VAL A 27 4.60 -4.23 -20.53
CA VAL A 27 5.67 -4.52 -21.50
C VAL A 27 5.09 -5.02 -22.81
N GLU A 28 4.13 -5.94 -22.77
CA GLU A 28 3.50 -6.47 -23.99
C GLU A 28 2.73 -5.39 -24.74
N ARG A 29 2.04 -4.49 -24.02
CA ARG A 29 1.30 -3.40 -24.65
C ARG A 29 2.22 -2.37 -25.29
N ILE A 30 3.32 -2.01 -24.63
CA ILE A 30 4.36 -1.14 -25.19
C ILE A 30 5.00 -1.80 -26.42
N SER A 31 5.35 -3.08 -26.32
CA SER A 31 5.97 -3.83 -27.43
C SER A 31 5.03 -4.06 -28.62
N SER A 32 3.72 -3.85 -28.43
CA SER A 32 2.71 -3.92 -29.49
C SER A 32 2.53 -2.58 -30.23
N ASP A 33 3.26 -1.53 -29.85
CA ASP A 33 3.19 -0.24 -30.50
C ASP A 33 3.59 -0.33 -31.99
N PRO A 34 2.73 0.10 -32.93
CA PRO A 34 3.06 0.10 -34.36
C PRO A 34 4.27 0.97 -34.71
N ASP A 35 4.60 1.96 -33.88
CA ASP A 35 5.73 2.88 -34.13
C ASP A 35 7.10 2.22 -33.83
N LEU A 36 7.12 1.05 -33.18
CA LEU A 36 8.34 0.28 -32.90
C LEU A 36 8.58 -0.77 -33.97
N SER A 37 9.79 -0.79 -34.53
CA SER A 37 10.28 -1.84 -35.43
C SER A 37 10.41 -3.20 -34.69
N PRO A 38 10.43 -4.34 -35.41
CA PRO A 38 10.60 -5.66 -34.78
C PRO A 38 11.84 -5.78 -33.91
N LYS A 39 12.92 -5.09 -34.27
CA LYS A 39 14.17 -5.05 -33.50
C LYS A 39 13.99 -4.25 -32.20
N GLU A 40 13.44 -3.04 -32.28
CA GLU A 40 13.19 -2.19 -31.10
C GLU A 40 12.24 -2.87 -30.11
N ARG A 41 11.25 -3.64 -30.59
CA ARG A 41 10.36 -4.42 -29.72
C ARG A 41 11.11 -5.45 -28.89
N GLU A 42 12.07 -6.15 -29.50
CA GLU A 42 12.86 -7.15 -28.79
C GLU A 42 13.83 -6.50 -27.82
N GLU A 43 14.51 -5.44 -28.25
CA GLU A 43 15.41 -4.68 -27.39
C GLU A 43 14.67 -4.05 -26.19
N PHE A 44 13.43 -3.59 -26.38
CA PHE A 44 12.60 -3.08 -25.28
C PHE A 44 12.19 -4.18 -24.30
N ARG A 45 11.86 -5.39 -24.76
CA ARG A 45 11.58 -6.52 -23.86
C ARG A 45 12.80 -6.87 -23.01
N GLU A 46 13.98 -6.87 -23.63
CA GLU A 46 15.23 -7.13 -22.91
C GLU A 46 15.55 -6.01 -21.92
N LEU A 47 15.33 -4.74 -22.31
CA LEU A 47 15.46 -3.60 -21.41
C LEU A 47 14.56 -3.79 -20.18
N ALA A 48 13.30 -4.16 -20.40
CA ALA A 48 12.36 -4.38 -19.31
C ALA A 48 12.78 -5.53 -18.38
N ARG A 49 13.30 -6.62 -18.95
CA ARG A 49 13.82 -7.75 -18.19
C ARG A 49 15.02 -7.35 -17.32
N LEU A 50 16.02 -6.69 -17.90
CA LEU A 50 17.22 -6.26 -17.18
C LEU A 50 16.90 -5.22 -16.11
N LEU A 51 16.02 -4.27 -16.44
CA LEU A 51 15.60 -3.24 -15.51
C LEU A 51 14.82 -3.83 -14.32
N GLN A 52 13.90 -4.75 -14.58
CA GLN A 52 13.18 -5.47 -13.52
C GLN A 52 14.14 -6.26 -12.62
N ALA A 53 15.09 -6.99 -13.21
CA ALA A 53 16.08 -7.72 -12.44
C ALA A 53 16.90 -6.76 -11.55
N ARG A 54 17.31 -5.60 -12.06
CA ARG A 54 18.07 -4.62 -11.27
C ARG A 54 17.26 -4.13 -10.07
N PHE A 55 16.00 -3.75 -10.27
CA PHE A 55 15.11 -3.37 -9.17
C PHE A 55 14.94 -4.50 -8.16
N HIS A 56 14.74 -5.74 -8.62
CA HIS A 56 14.59 -6.89 -7.72
C HIS A 56 15.77 -7.05 -6.75
N PHE A 57 17.01 -6.94 -7.26
CA PHE A 57 18.21 -7.03 -6.42
C PHE A 57 18.36 -5.84 -5.46
N GLU A 58 18.03 -4.62 -5.91
CA GLU A 58 18.02 -3.43 -5.04
C GLU A 58 16.99 -3.58 -3.90
N PHE A 59 15.82 -4.15 -4.17
CA PHE A 59 14.76 -4.36 -3.19
C PHE A 59 15.05 -5.53 -2.24
N LEU A 60 15.81 -6.54 -2.68
CA LEU A 60 16.17 -7.71 -1.85
C LEU A 60 16.91 -7.30 -0.57
N GLU A 61 17.92 -6.43 -0.67
CA GLU A 61 18.68 -5.99 0.51
C GLU A 61 17.80 -5.23 1.51
N ALA A 62 16.94 -4.34 1.03
CA ALA A 62 15.99 -3.62 1.85
C ALA A 62 14.96 -4.56 2.50
N ALA A 63 14.53 -5.61 1.79
CA ALA A 63 13.59 -6.60 2.29
C ALA A 63 14.17 -7.40 3.46
N GLU A 64 15.41 -7.87 3.32
CA GLU A 64 16.08 -8.62 4.39
C GLU A 64 16.36 -7.74 5.62
N LYS A 65 16.82 -6.49 5.43
CA LYS A 65 16.99 -5.53 6.53
C LYS A 65 15.68 -5.26 7.27
N LEU A 66 14.57 -5.07 6.56
CA LEU A 66 13.28 -4.81 7.22
C LEU A 66 12.79 -6.03 8.02
N LYS A 67 13.00 -7.25 7.51
CA LYS A 67 12.69 -8.49 8.23
C LYS A 67 13.55 -8.64 9.47
N GLU A 68 14.84 -8.31 9.39
CA GLU A 68 15.76 -8.33 10.53
C GLU A 68 15.29 -7.38 11.65
N PHE A 69 14.92 -6.14 11.32
CA PHE A 69 14.42 -5.19 12.31
C PHE A 69 13.05 -5.59 12.89
N PHE A 70 12.23 -6.30 12.11
CA PHE A 70 10.91 -6.78 12.55
C PHE A 70 10.99 -8.03 13.45
N ASP A 71 12.00 -8.88 13.29
CA ASP A 71 12.06 -10.21 13.93
C ASP A 71 11.93 -10.20 15.47
N PRO A 72 12.53 -9.25 16.22
CA PRO A 72 12.34 -9.16 17.68
C PRO A 72 10.90 -8.87 18.12
N PHE A 73 10.04 -8.41 17.20
CA PHE A 73 8.65 -8.05 17.46
C PHE A 73 7.63 -9.03 16.86
N ASN A 74 8.09 -9.95 16.02
CA ASN A 74 7.24 -10.85 15.25
C ASN A 74 6.50 -11.83 16.18
N PRO A 75 5.16 -11.79 16.24
CA PRO A 75 4.39 -12.75 17.04
C PRO A 75 4.31 -14.15 16.41
N ASP A 76 4.53 -14.23 15.09
CA ASP A 76 4.50 -15.46 14.28
C ASP A 76 5.93 -15.94 13.99
N ARG A 77 6.85 -15.77 14.95
CA ARG A 77 8.25 -16.15 14.74
C ARG A 77 8.41 -17.67 14.81
N ASP A 78 8.89 -18.25 13.71
CA ASP A 78 9.22 -19.68 13.60
C ASP A 78 10.73 -19.96 13.77
N THR A 79 11.56 -18.92 13.75
CA THR A 79 13.02 -18.98 13.88
C THR A 79 13.51 -18.59 15.28
N LEU A 80 14.73 -19.01 15.62
CA LEU A 80 15.40 -18.56 16.83
C LEU A 80 16.03 -17.18 16.60
N LEU A 81 15.99 -16.33 17.62
CA LEU A 81 16.76 -15.08 17.60
C LEU A 81 18.25 -15.41 17.58
N ILE A 82 19.00 -14.70 16.74
CA ILE A 82 20.47 -14.80 16.69
C ILE A 82 21.06 -14.37 18.04
N ARG A 83 20.49 -13.33 18.67
CA ARG A 83 20.85 -12.84 20.00
C ARG A 83 19.66 -12.25 20.73
N GLU A 84 19.71 -12.24 22.06
CA GLU A 84 18.78 -11.42 22.84
C GLU A 84 19.11 -9.93 22.61
N VAL A 85 18.06 -9.14 22.36
CA VAL A 85 18.17 -7.71 22.07
C VAL A 85 17.83 -6.94 23.36
N SER A 86 18.67 -5.97 23.72
CA SER A 86 18.40 -5.10 24.87
C SER A 86 17.16 -4.21 24.62
N GLU A 87 16.59 -3.62 25.68
CA GLU A 87 15.42 -2.73 25.52
C GLU A 87 15.75 -1.48 24.68
N GLU A 88 16.96 -0.92 24.81
CA GLU A 88 17.42 0.23 24.03
C GLU A 88 17.61 -0.12 22.55
N GLU A 89 18.31 -1.21 22.24
CA GLU A 89 18.47 -1.69 20.87
C GLU A 89 17.12 -2.00 20.23
N ARG A 90 16.16 -2.52 21.01
CA ARG A 90 14.83 -2.83 20.54
C ARG A 90 14.05 -1.56 20.18
N GLU A 91 14.12 -0.48 20.94
CA GLU A 91 13.55 0.80 20.52
C GLU A 91 14.17 1.29 19.21
N ASN A 92 15.51 1.24 19.09
CA ASN A 92 16.22 1.60 17.86
C ASN A 92 15.83 0.72 16.65
N TYR A 93 15.63 -0.58 16.85
CA TYR A 93 15.16 -1.50 15.80
C TYR A 93 13.74 -1.17 15.38
N PHE A 94 12.87 -0.77 16.31
CA PHE A 94 11.51 -0.36 15.98
C PHE A 94 11.48 0.92 15.14
N ASP A 95 12.31 1.91 15.49
CA ASP A 95 12.40 3.16 14.73
C ASP A 95 12.92 2.89 13.31
N GLN A 96 14.02 2.12 13.17
CA GLN A 96 14.54 1.70 11.86
C GLN A 96 13.52 0.88 11.05
N PHE A 97 12.80 -0.04 11.70
CA PHE A 97 11.71 -0.79 11.09
C PHE A 97 10.61 0.14 10.57
N ARG A 98 10.19 1.10 11.40
CA ARG A 98 9.10 2.01 11.07
C ARG A 98 9.45 2.93 9.92
N ASP A 99 10.67 3.46 9.90
CA ASP A 99 11.18 4.36 8.87
C ASP A 99 11.34 3.62 7.54
N LEU A 100 12.00 2.46 7.53
CA LEU A 100 12.16 1.65 6.32
C LEU A 100 10.80 1.13 5.79
N LEU A 101 9.88 0.74 6.68
CA LEU A 101 8.51 0.38 6.26
C LEU A 101 7.75 1.58 5.69
N HIS A 102 7.94 2.77 6.24
CA HIS A 102 7.34 3.99 5.72
C HIS A 102 7.83 4.26 4.29
N ASP A 103 9.14 4.19 4.05
CA ASP A 103 9.73 4.41 2.73
C ASP A 103 9.18 3.42 1.69
N ILE A 104 9.09 2.13 2.03
CA ILE A 104 8.53 1.10 1.15
C ILE A 104 7.05 1.33 0.85
N LEU A 105 6.29 1.83 1.83
CA LEU A 105 4.88 2.16 1.64
C LEU A 105 4.72 3.37 0.71
N ILE A 106 5.56 4.39 0.82
CA ILE A 106 5.56 5.52 -0.10
C ILE A 106 5.89 5.07 -1.53
N LYS A 107 6.97 4.28 -1.72
CA LYS A 107 7.32 3.66 -3.02
C LYS A 107 6.23 2.76 -3.59
N SER A 108 5.36 2.23 -2.73
CA SER A 108 4.18 1.43 -3.12
C SER A 108 2.93 2.27 -3.40
N ASN A 109 3.06 3.59 -3.49
CA ASN A 109 1.98 4.55 -3.68
C ASN A 109 0.93 4.53 -2.55
N TYR A 110 1.32 4.26 -1.30
CA TYR A 110 0.45 4.42 -0.13
C TYR A 110 0.57 5.81 0.49
N THR A 111 -0.53 6.30 1.04
CA THR A 111 -0.58 7.55 1.81
C THR A 111 -0.86 7.25 3.28
N LYS A 112 -0.10 7.87 4.19
CA LYS A 112 -0.33 7.77 5.63
C LYS A 112 -1.55 8.61 6.02
N LEU A 113 -2.49 8.03 6.77
CA LEU A 113 -3.56 8.80 7.41
C LEU A 113 -2.98 9.63 8.55
N SER A 114 -3.19 10.94 8.50
CA SER A 114 -2.93 11.81 9.66
C SER A 114 -3.83 11.41 10.84
N ARG A 115 -3.41 11.79 12.05
CA ARG A 115 -4.17 11.51 13.27
C ARG A 115 -5.60 12.04 13.21
N GLU A 116 -5.80 13.23 12.64
CA GLU A 116 -7.12 13.85 12.50
C GLU A 116 -8.02 13.07 11.52
N GLN A 117 -7.46 12.69 10.36
CA GLN A 117 -8.17 11.88 9.38
C GLN A 117 -8.54 10.50 9.95
N LEU A 118 -7.61 9.87 10.68
CA LEU A 118 -7.85 8.59 11.34
C LEU A 118 -9.00 8.70 12.35
N VAL A 119 -8.97 9.69 13.25
CA VAL A 119 -10.05 9.90 14.23
C VAL A 119 -11.39 10.10 13.53
N ARG A 120 -11.45 10.92 12.47
CA ARG A 120 -12.68 11.10 11.67
C ARG A 120 -13.19 9.80 11.06
N CYS A 121 -12.30 8.95 10.55
CA CYS A 121 -12.67 7.64 10.01
C CYS A 121 -13.16 6.67 11.11
N LEU A 122 -12.55 6.70 12.31
CA LEU A 122 -12.95 5.85 13.43
C LEU A 122 -14.31 6.27 14.04
N GLU A 123 -14.62 7.56 14.03
CA GLU A 123 -15.90 8.11 14.47
C GLU A 123 -17.05 7.87 13.48
N ALA A 124 -16.74 7.47 12.24
CA ALA A 124 -17.76 7.23 11.22
C ALA A 124 -18.76 6.14 11.66
N GLU A 125 -20.05 6.43 11.48
CA GLU A 125 -21.13 5.53 11.91
C GLU A 125 -21.24 4.33 10.96
N ASN A 126 -21.20 3.14 11.54
CA ASN A 126 -21.32 1.90 10.77
C ASN A 126 -22.80 1.55 10.52
N PRO A 127 -23.18 1.15 9.29
CA PRO A 127 -24.56 0.80 8.95
C PRO A 127 -25.09 -0.50 9.59
N TRP A 128 -24.25 -1.45 10.03
CA TRP A 128 -24.70 -2.77 10.56
C TRP A 128 -25.26 -2.73 11.98
N GLY A 129 -25.68 -1.57 12.46
CA GLY A 129 -26.44 -1.46 13.70
C GLY A 129 -25.64 -1.63 14.99
N VAL A 130 -24.35 -1.95 14.94
CA VAL A 130 -23.50 -2.07 16.15
C VAL A 130 -22.40 -1.01 16.13
N ARG A 131 -22.26 -0.25 17.24
CA ARG A 131 -21.18 0.74 17.37
C ARG A 131 -19.92 0.02 17.80
N VAL A 132 -18.96 -0.02 16.90
CA VAL A 132 -17.57 -0.36 17.22
C VAL A 132 -16.86 0.91 17.68
N GLU A 133 -16.22 0.84 18.84
CA GLU A 133 -15.33 1.86 19.38
C GLU A 133 -13.91 1.29 19.49
N VAL A 134 -12.92 2.08 19.09
CA VAL A 134 -11.51 1.74 19.18
C VAL A 134 -10.89 2.62 20.26
N ASP A 135 -10.17 1.99 21.18
CA ASP A 135 -9.50 2.66 22.28
C ASP A 135 -8.02 2.83 21.93
N LEU A 136 -7.68 3.98 21.33
CA LEU A 136 -6.34 4.24 20.81
C LEU A 136 -5.26 4.29 21.91
N SER A 137 -5.63 4.54 23.17
CA SER A 137 -4.66 4.62 24.28
C SER A 137 -4.04 3.27 24.66
N ARG A 138 -4.56 2.17 24.09
CA ARG A 138 -4.03 0.81 24.31
C ARG A 138 -2.82 0.50 23.46
N TYR A 139 -2.53 1.31 22.46
CA TYR A 139 -1.44 1.10 21.51
C TYR A 139 -0.29 2.05 21.83
N LYS A 140 0.94 1.53 21.79
CA LYS A 140 2.14 2.39 21.84
C LYS A 140 2.25 3.19 20.54
N VAL A 141 2.03 2.51 19.41
CA VAL A 141 2.02 3.11 18.07
C VAL A 141 0.90 2.48 17.25
N ILE A 142 0.19 3.31 16.49
CA ILE A 142 -0.80 2.86 15.51
C ILE A 142 -0.74 3.76 14.28
N ASP A 143 -0.32 3.19 13.18
CA ASP A 143 -0.23 3.87 11.89
C ASP A 143 -1.15 3.17 10.88
N PHE A 144 -1.89 3.98 10.11
CA PHE A 144 -2.73 3.52 9.03
C PHE A 144 -2.25 4.13 7.73
N TYR A 145 -2.09 3.28 6.71
CA TYR A 145 -1.79 3.70 5.36
C TYR A 145 -2.89 3.21 4.44
N TYR A 146 -3.27 4.04 3.47
CA TYR A 146 -4.28 3.67 2.48
C TYR A 146 -3.74 3.85 1.07
N ARG A 147 -4.29 3.07 0.15
CA ARG A 147 -4.05 3.22 -1.28
C ARG A 147 -5.34 2.97 -2.04
N GLY A 148 -5.64 3.89 -2.95
CA GLY A 148 -6.85 3.91 -3.77
C GLY A 148 -8.11 4.21 -2.99
N VAL A 149 -8.92 5.12 -3.51
CA VAL A 149 -10.24 5.45 -2.96
C VAL A 149 -11.27 5.27 -4.07
N LYS A 150 -12.15 4.28 -3.89
CA LYS A 150 -13.25 4.02 -4.82
C LYS A 150 -14.55 4.57 -4.27
N GLU A 151 -15.27 5.29 -5.12
CA GLU A 151 -16.65 5.67 -4.84
C GLU A 151 -17.61 4.67 -5.49
N PHE A 152 -18.61 4.21 -4.74
CA PHE A 152 -19.66 3.36 -5.28
C PHE A 152 -21.01 3.71 -4.65
N THR A 153 -22.08 3.38 -5.35
CA THR A 153 -23.44 3.55 -4.83
C THR A 153 -23.99 2.18 -4.46
N GLU A 154 -24.31 2.00 -3.18
CA GLU A 154 -24.90 0.76 -2.66
C GLU A 154 -26.37 1.00 -2.33
N LEU A 155 -27.21 0.02 -2.66
CA LEU A 155 -28.62 0.00 -2.28
C LEU A 155 -28.73 -0.59 -0.88
N TYR A 156 -29.13 0.23 0.10
CA TYR A 156 -29.42 -0.23 1.45
C TYR A 156 -30.90 -0.09 1.74
N GLN A 157 -31.50 -1.09 2.38
CA GLN A 157 -32.90 -1.06 2.80
C GLN A 157 -33.01 -0.85 4.31
N PRO A 158 -33.37 0.36 4.77
CA PRO A 158 -33.70 0.58 6.17
C PRO A 158 -34.93 -0.23 6.57
N TRP A 159 -34.95 -0.74 7.80
CA TRP A 159 -36.07 -1.54 8.31
C TRP A 159 -37.43 -0.81 8.30
N TYR A 160 -37.41 0.53 8.27
CA TYR A 160 -38.61 1.39 8.20
C TYR A 160 -39.03 1.74 6.76
N LEU A 161 -38.27 1.32 5.74
CA LEU A 161 -38.56 1.57 4.33
C LEU A 161 -38.70 0.26 3.56
N TRP A 162 -39.74 0.18 2.74
CA TRP A 162 -40.06 -0.97 1.91
C TRP A 162 -39.26 -1.03 0.60
N LYS A 163 -38.54 0.05 0.27
CA LYS A 163 -37.68 0.14 -0.91
C LYS A 163 -36.23 0.43 -0.51
N PRO A 164 -35.24 -0.17 -1.20
CA PRO A 164 -33.85 0.18 -1.00
C PRO A 164 -33.60 1.63 -1.42
N VAL A 165 -32.75 2.31 -0.66
CA VAL A 165 -32.32 3.69 -0.89
C VAL A 165 -30.86 3.66 -1.33
N PRO A 166 -30.50 4.37 -2.43
CA PRO A 166 -29.11 4.50 -2.83
C PRO A 166 -28.33 5.31 -1.79
N ARG A 167 -27.19 4.76 -1.36
CA ARG A 167 -26.23 5.43 -0.49
C ARG A 167 -24.89 5.46 -1.20
N ARG A 168 -24.33 6.66 -1.38
CA ARG A 168 -22.94 6.81 -1.78
C ARG A 168 -22.04 6.36 -0.64
N SER A 169 -21.12 5.47 -0.95
CA SER A 169 -20.15 4.90 -0.04
C SER A 169 -18.76 5.02 -0.65
N ARG A 170 -17.74 5.18 0.20
CA ARG A 170 -16.34 5.18 -0.20
C ARG A 170 -15.63 3.99 0.40
N CYS A 171 -14.78 3.33 -0.36
CA CYS A 171 -13.88 2.30 0.14
C CYS A 171 -12.43 2.58 -0.23
N PHE A 172 -11.54 2.19 0.68
CA PHE A 172 -10.12 2.09 0.44
C PHE A 172 -9.84 0.78 -0.30
N SER A 173 -9.16 0.86 -1.45
CA SER A 173 -8.79 -0.32 -2.22
C SER A 173 -7.84 -1.21 -1.42
N ARG A 174 -6.86 -0.60 -0.75
CA ARG A 174 -5.92 -1.27 0.16
C ARG A 174 -5.71 -0.46 1.43
N ILE A 175 -5.56 -1.15 2.56
CA ILE A 175 -5.21 -0.56 3.85
C ILE A 175 -4.08 -1.37 4.47
N VAL A 176 -3.06 -0.66 4.97
CA VAL A 176 -2.02 -1.23 5.84
C VAL A 176 -2.24 -0.71 7.24
N VAL A 177 -2.22 -1.61 8.21
CA VAL A 177 -2.34 -1.31 9.64
C VAL A 177 -1.07 -1.78 10.32
N VAL A 178 -0.33 -0.85 10.92
CA VAL A 178 0.89 -1.13 11.68
C VAL A 178 0.62 -0.77 13.13
N VAL A 179 0.74 -1.73 14.03
CA VAL A 179 0.40 -1.55 15.45
C VAL A 179 1.50 -2.10 16.32
N ARG A 180 2.04 -1.27 17.22
CA ARG A 180 2.89 -1.72 18.33
C ARG A 180 2.06 -1.78 19.61
N MET A 181 1.97 -2.96 20.20
CA MET A 181 1.19 -3.24 21.40
C MET A 181 2.10 -3.55 22.59
N PRO A 182 1.78 -3.08 23.80
CA PRO A 182 2.49 -3.50 25.00
C PRO A 182 2.35 -5.01 25.22
N GLY A 183 3.36 -5.65 25.82
CA GLY A 183 3.41 -7.10 25.98
C GLY A 183 2.23 -7.73 26.75
N GLU A 184 1.55 -6.98 27.60
CA GLU A 184 0.32 -7.44 28.26
C GLU A 184 -0.84 -7.66 27.28
N LEU A 185 -0.93 -6.82 26.26
CA LEU A 185 -1.98 -6.82 25.25
C LEU A 185 -1.67 -7.80 24.10
N GLY A 186 -0.39 -8.07 23.84
CA GLY A 186 0.08 -9.03 22.82
C GLY A 186 0.01 -10.50 23.26
N ARG A 187 -0.33 -10.80 24.51
CA ARG A 187 -0.28 -12.16 25.10
C ARG A 187 -1.14 -13.21 24.36
N ASN A 188 -2.14 -12.77 23.60
CA ASN A 188 -3.06 -13.63 22.85
C ASN A 188 -2.81 -13.62 21.33
N CYS A 189 -1.74 -12.98 20.86
CA CYS A 189 -1.52 -12.73 19.43
C CYS A 189 -0.47 -13.64 18.76
N GLY A 190 0.18 -14.56 19.50
CA GLY A 190 1.13 -15.51 18.92
C GLY A 190 2.04 -16.18 19.97
N ASN A 191 3.10 -16.84 19.50
CA ASN A 191 4.08 -17.58 20.31
C ASN A 191 5.22 -16.70 20.85
N GLY A 192 5.09 -15.38 20.76
CA GLY A 192 6.10 -14.42 21.23
C GLY A 192 6.39 -14.53 22.73
N LYS A 193 7.59 -14.05 23.14
CA LYS A 193 8.02 -14.04 24.55
C LYS A 193 6.95 -13.30 25.40
N PRO A 194 6.40 -13.92 26.46
CA PRO A 194 5.37 -13.28 27.28
C PRO A 194 5.95 -12.04 27.96
N GLY A 195 5.30 -10.89 27.75
CA GLY A 195 5.67 -9.61 28.38
C GLY A 195 6.45 -8.63 27.50
N SER A 196 6.99 -9.05 26.35
CA SER A 196 7.61 -8.11 25.38
C SER A 196 6.57 -7.49 24.45
N ASP A 197 6.76 -6.24 24.03
CA ASP A 197 5.88 -5.62 23.02
C ASP A 197 5.82 -6.48 21.74
N GLN A 198 4.74 -6.36 20.98
CA GLN A 198 4.60 -7.03 19.70
C GLN A 198 4.19 -6.02 18.64
N VAL A 199 4.67 -6.23 17.42
CA VAL A 199 4.29 -5.42 16.27
C VAL A 199 3.46 -6.28 15.34
N LEU A 200 2.30 -5.75 14.96
CA LEU A 200 1.42 -6.35 13.98
C LEU A 200 1.41 -5.50 12.72
N VAL A 201 1.66 -6.15 11.58
CA VAL A 201 1.46 -5.57 10.26
C VAL A 201 0.31 -6.32 9.60
N LYS A 202 -0.76 -5.62 9.21
CA LYS A 202 -1.91 -6.25 8.54
C LYS A 202 -2.27 -5.51 7.27
N LEU A 203 -2.49 -6.27 6.20
CA LEU A 203 -2.88 -5.75 4.90
C LEU A 203 -4.33 -6.14 4.60
N PHE A 204 -5.17 -5.17 4.25
CA PHE A 204 -6.58 -5.38 3.95
C PHE A 204 -6.95 -4.87 2.56
N LYS A 205 -8.00 -5.46 1.96
CA LYS A 205 -8.63 -5.01 0.72
C LYS A 205 -10.05 -4.51 0.93
N ASP A 206 -10.45 -3.55 0.08
CA ASP A 206 -11.83 -3.11 -0.09
C ASP A 206 -12.51 -2.75 1.25
N VAL A 207 -11.80 -1.99 2.08
CA VAL A 207 -12.24 -1.57 3.42
C VAL A 207 -13.09 -0.31 3.27
N ARG A 208 -14.37 -0.37 3.66
CA ARG A 208 -15.20 0.84 3.68
C ARG A 208 -14.68 1.81 4.73
N LEU A 209 -14.94 3.10 4.50
CA LEU A 209 -14.49 4.11 5.45
C LEU A 209 -15.09 3.88 6.85
N GLU A 210 -16.35 3.48 6.94
CA GLU A 210 -17.03 3.19 8.22
C GLU A 210 -16.63 1.83 8.84
N GLU A 211 -15.86 1.03 8.10
CA GLU A 211 -15.26 -0.23 8.52
C GLU A 211 -13.83 -0.10 8.98
N LEU A 212 -13.17 1.05 8.77
CA LEU A 212 -11.75 1.18 9.09
C LEU A 212 -11.45 0.81 10.55
N LYS A 213 -12.34 1.17 11.48
CA LYS A 213 -12.26 0.79 12.89
C LYS A 213 -12.27 -0.72 13.16
N MET A 214 -12.79 -1.51 12.23
CA MET A 214 -12.86 -2.96 12.33
C MET A 214 -11.53 -3.65 11.99
N THR A 215 -10.60 -2.94 11.34
CA THR A 215 -9.27 -3.49 11.04
C THR A 215 -8.30 -3.36 12.22
N SER A 216 -8.69 -2.60 13.26
CA SER A 216 -7.92 -2.45 14.49
C SER A 216 -7.92 -3.76 15.30
N PRO A 217 -6.77 -4.21 15.87
CA PRO A 217 -6.69 -5.49 16.58
C PRO A 217 -7.62 -5.62 17.79
N HIS A 218 -7.92 -4.53 18.49
CA HIS A 218 -8.72 -4.53 19.71
C HIS A 218 -9.92 -3.60 19.56
N ILE A 219 -11.11 -4.20 19.53
CA ILE A 219 -12.37 -3.50 19.30
C ILE A 219 -13.27 -3.66 20.53
N ARG A 220 -13.83 -2.54 21.01
CA ARG A 220 -14.92 -2.56 21.99
C ARG A 220 -16.25 -2.50 21.27
N ILE A 221 -17.08 -3.52 21.48
CA ILE A 221 -18.39 -3.64 20.84
C ILE A 221 -19.43 -3.00 21.75
N ARG A 222 -20.11 -1.97 21.27
CA ARG A 222 -21.29 -1.39 21.92
C ARG A 222 -22.54 -1.67 21.11
N ILE A 223 -23.49 -2.35 21.76
CA ILE A 223 -24.84 -2.58 21.22
C ILE A 223 -25.53 -1.22 21.07
N ARG A 224 -26.17 -0.98 19.92
CA ARG A 224 -26.89 0.27 19.66
C ARG A 224 -28.10 0.39 20.57
N PHE A 225 -28.44 1.63 20.90
CA PHE A 225 -29.58 1.94 21.78
C PHE A 225 -30.88 1.30 21.31
N TRP A 226 -31.20 1.35 20.01
CA TRP A 226 -32.41 0.74 19.47
C TRP A 226 -32.45 -0.78 19.63
N ASP A 227 -31.31 -1.46 19.47
CA ASP A 227 -31.22 -2.90 19.72
C ASP A 227 -31.39 -3.20 21.22
N LYS A 228 -30.84 -2.35 22.11
CA LYS A 228 -31.11 -2.45 23.56
C LYS A 228 -32.59 -2.27 23.87
N VAL A 229 -33.27 -1.34 23.21
CA VAL A 229 -34.72 -1.10 23.39
C VAL A 229 -35.53 -2.28 22.87
N GLN A 230 -35.23 -2.83 21.69
CA GLN A 230 -35.93 -4.01 21.17
C GLN A 230 -35.72 -5.23 22.07
N ILE A 231 -34.51 -5.42 22.59
CA ILE A 231 -34.22 -6.47 23.57
C ILE A 231 -35.01 -6.19 24.85
N ALA A 232 -34.99 -4.97 25.38
CA ALA A 232 -35.76 -4.59 26.57
C ALA A 232 -37.28 -4.79 26.37
N VAL A 233 -37.84 -4.41 25.22
CA VAL A 233 -39.26 -4.60 24.89
C VAL A 233 -39.59 -6.08 24.82
N SER A 234 -38.77 -6.91 24.18
CA SER A 234 -39.02 -8.35 24.10
C SER A 234 -38.93 -9.03 25.47
N VAL A 235 -37.99 -8.61 26.33
CA VAL A 235 -37.84 -9.09 27.72
C VAL A 235 -38.99 -8.62 28.61
N VAL A 236 -39.38 -7.35 28.53
CA VAL A 236 -40.49 -6.79 29.32
C VAL A 236 -41.81 -7.41 28.87
N ALA A 237 -42.06 -7.56 27.57
CA ALA A 237 -43.27 -8.21 27.07
C ALA A 237 -43.37 -9.68 27.52
N THR A 238 -42.25 -10.42 27.52
CA THR A 238 -42.23 -11.78 28.07
C THR A 238 -42.42 -11.80 29.59
N LEU A 239 -41.78 -10.89 30.33
CA LEU A 239 -41.91 -10.84 31.79
C LEU A 239 -43.32 -10.44 32.26
N VAL A 240 -43.93 -9.43 31.62
CA VAL A 240 -45.30 -8.97 31.93
C VAL A 240 -46.31 -10.08 31.66
N THR A 241 -46.22 -10.76 30.50
CA THR A 241 -47.11 -11.87 30.19
C THR A 241 -46.89 -13.08 31.10
N SER A 242 -45.65 -13.31 31.55
CA SER A 242 -45.30 -14.31 32.55
C SER A 242 -45.90 -14.02 33.92
N VAL A 243 -45.78 -12.79 34.43
CA VAL A 243 -46.30 -12.37 35.74
C VAL A 243 -47.83 -12.42 35.76
N VAL A 244 -48.49 -11.92 34.71
CA VAL A 244 -49.97 -11.97 34.61
C VAL A 244 -50.47 -13.43 34.64
N ARG A 245 -49.79 -14.34 33.95
CA ARG A 245 -50.13 -15.77 33.97
C ARG A 245 -49.86 -16.42 35.33
N LEU A 246 -48.80 -16.00 36.03
CA LEU A 246 -48.45 -16.53 37.35
C LEU A 246 -49.50 -16.13 38.41
N VAL A 247 -49.94 -14.87 38.39
CA VAL A 247 -51.00 -14.36 39.29
C VAL A 247 -52.33 -15.07 39.02
N LEU A 248 -52.71 -15.25 37.76
CA LEU A 248 -53.95 -15.94 37.40
C LEU A 248 -53.91 -17.44 37.77
N ALA A 249 -52.76 -18.09 37.64
CA ALA A 249 -52.59 -19.50 37.99
C ALA A 249 -52.56 -19.75 39.51
N ALA A 250 -51.94 -18.84 40.28
CA ALA A 250 -51.89 -18.91 41.74
C ALA A 250 -53.28 -18.85 42.39
N ALA A 251 -54.25 -18.18 41.74
CA ALA A 251 -55.62 -18.08 42.21
C ALA A 251 -56.46 -19.36 41.99
N VAL A 252 -56.01 -20.29 41.15
CA VAL A 252 -56.84 -21.41 40.67
C VAL A 252 -56.33 -22.78 41.12
N ASN A 253 -55.02 -23.07 41.05
CA ASN A 253 -54.50 -24.40 41.43
C ASN A 253 -52.95 -24.41 41.65
N PRO A 254 -52.43 -25.08 42.72
CA PRO A 254 -50.99 -25.26 42.94
C PRO A 254 -50.23 -25.89 41.77
N VAL A 255 -50.84 -26.82 41.03
CA VAL A 255 -50.21 -27.48 39.87
C VAL A 255 -50.03 -26.50 38.70
N LEU A 256 -50.99 -25.59 38.51
CA LEU A 256 -50.89 -24.53 37.49
C LEU A 256 -49.81 -23.50 37.85
N PHE A 257 -49.60 -23.25 39.14
CA PHE A 257 -48.54 -22.36 39.60
C PHE A 257 -47.14 -22.88 39.20
N PHE A 258 -46.83 -24.15 39.48
CA PHE A 258 -45.53 -24.74 39.12
C PHE A 258 -45.32 -24.85 37.59
N SER A 259 -46.37 -25.12 36.82
CA SER A 259 -46.26 -25.17 35.35
C SER A 259 -45.97 -23.79 34.74
N VAL A 260 -46.62 -22.74 35.26
CA VAL A 260 -46.36 -21.36 34.83
C VAL A 260 -44.98 -20.88 35.28
N LEU A 261 -44.53 -21.24 36.50
CA LEU A 261 -43.19 -20.92 36.99
C LEU A 261 -42.10 -21.52 36.09
N SER A 262 -42.25 -22.78 35.69
CA SER A 262 -41.36 -23.44 34.73
C SER A 262 -41.35 -22.72 33.37
N GLY A 263 -42.54 -22.34 32.86
CA GLY A 263 -42.65 -21.54 31.64
C GLY A 263 -41.95 -20.17 31.72
N CYS A 264 -42.02 -19.50 32.88
CA CYS A 264 -41.30 -18.24 33.13
C CYS A 264 -39.78 -18.43 33.14
N ALA A 265 -39.29 -19.51 33.77
CA ALA A 265 -37.87 -19.85 33.77
C ALA A 265 -37.35 -20.12 32.35
N ILE A 266 -38.12 -20.85 31.53
CA ILE A 266 -37.80 -21.10 30.12
C ILE A 266 -37.78 -19.79 29.30
N ALA A 267 -38.74 -18.88 29.54
CA ALA A 267 -38.78 -17.58 28.87
C ALA A 267 -37.56 -16.70 29.22
N ALA A 268 -37.18 -16.66 30.50
CA ALA A 268 -35.98 -15.95 30.95
C ALA A 268 -34.70 -16.54 30.34
N ALA A 269 -34.58 -17.88 30.30
CA ALA A 269 -33.47 -18.55 29.65
C ALA A 269 -33.40 -18.22 28.14
N LYS A 270 -34.54 -18.23 27.43
CA LYS A 270 -34.62 -17.84 26.01
C LYS A 270 -34.24 -16.38 25.77
N ALA A 271 -34.61 -15.47 26.67
CA ALA A 271 -34.20 -14.06 26.58
C ALA A 271 -32.67 -13.90 26.66
N VAL A 272 -32.04 -14.57 27.63
CA VAL A 272 -30.57 -14.58 27.78
C VAL A 272 -29.90 -15.24 26.57
N GLN A 273 -30.43 -16.38 26.10
CA GLN A 273 -29.91 -17.07 24.92
C GLN A 273 -30.00 -16.19 23.67
N ASN A 274 -31.12 -15.50 23.44
CA ASN A 274 -31.26 -14.57 22.32
C ASN A 274 -30.23 -13.44 22.35
N PHE A 275 -29.92 -12.90 23.54
CA PHE A 275 -28.86 -11.89 23.70
C PHE A 275 -27.48 -12.44 23.33
N ILE A 276 -27.14 -13.64 23.83
CA ILE A 276 -25.87 -14.32 23.53
C ILE A 276 -25.78 -14.63 22.02
N THR A 277 -26.83 -15.21 21.42
CA THR A 277 -26.90 -15.54 19.99
C THR A 277 -26.80 -14.28 19.11
N CYS A 278 -27.33 -13.13 19.55
CA CYS A 278 -27.14 -11.87 18.83
C CYS A 278 -25.66 -11.46 18.80
N ARG A 279 -24.95 -11.56 19.94
CA ARG A 279 -23.52 -11.26 20.00
C ARG A 279 -22.70 -12.23 19.14
N ILE A 280 -23.00 -13.54 19.20
CA ILE A 280 -22.31 -14.57 18.41
C ILE A 280 -22.50 -14.32 16.91
N ARG A 281 -23.74 -14.16 16.44
CA ARG A 281 -24.02 -13.89 15.01
C ARG A 281 -23.33 -12.61 14.50
N TYR A 282 -23.22 -11.60 15.36
CA TYR A 282 -22.52 -10.38 15.00
C TYR A 282 -21.00 -10.61 14.90
N MET A 283 -20.40 -11.34 15.84
CA MET A 283 -18.98 -11.73 15.77
C MET A 283 -18.67 -12.61 14.57
N GLU A 284 -19.57 -13.52 14.23
CA GLU A 284 -19.46 -14.35 13.03
C GLU A 284 -19.49 -13.50 11.75
N ARG A 285 -20.47 -12.59 11.61
CA ARG A 285 -20.55 -11.69 10.46
C ARG A 285 -19.34 -10.74 10.36
N LEU A 286 -18.90 -10.21 11.50
CA LEU A 286 -17.72 -9.35 11.57
C LEU A 286 -16.46 -10.12 11.16
N GLY A 287 -16.28 -11.31 11.73
CA GLY A 287 -15.15 -12.20 11.46
C GLY A 287 -15.11 -12.63 10.00
N ALA A 288 -16.22 -13.11 9.44
CA ALA A 288 -16.30 -13.53 8.04
C ALA A 288 -15.98 -12.38 7.07
N ASN A 289 -16.53 -11.19 7.33
CA ASN A 289 -16.29 -10.00 6.51
C ASN A 289 -14.81 -9.56 6.59
N LEU A 290 -14.24 -9.44 7.79
CA LEU A 290 -12.83 -9.08 7.97
C LEU A 290 -11.88 -10.14 7.38
N TYR A 291 -12.19 -11.42 7.54
CA TYR A 291 -11.39 -12.52 7.01
C TYR A 291 -11.31 -12.44 5.48
N SER A 292 -12.44 -12.22 4.80
CA SER A 292 -12.47 -12.08 3.35
C SER A 292 -11.66 -10.87 2.83
N LYS A 293 -11.44 -9.88 3.71
CA LYS A 293 -10.73 -8.63 3.42
C LYS A 293 -9.26 -8.68 3.82
N LEU A 294 -8.84 -9.58 4.69
CA LEU A 294 -7.43 -9.71 5.09
C LEU A 294 -6.65 -10.32 3.91
N LEU A 295 -5.66 -9.58 3.41
CA LEU A 295 -4.76 -10.03 2.35
C LEU A 295 -3.55 -10.77 2.88
N ALA A 296 -2.93 -10.24 3.94
CA ALA A 296 -1.72 -10.79 4.54
C ALA A 296 -1.48 -10.22 5.95
N SER A 297 -0.66 -10.91 6.75
CA SER A 297 -0.22 -10.48 8.08
C SER A 297 1.29 -10.65 8.28
N ASN A 298 1.86 -9.79 9.12
CA ASN A 298 3.25 -9.81 9.60
C ASN A 298 4.26 -9.97 8.45
N VAL A 299 5.15 -10.97 8.51
CA VAL A 299 6.18 -11.19 7.47
C VAL A 299 5.56 -11.35 6.08
N ALA A 300 4.43 -12.04 5.94
CA ALA A 300 3.75 -12.17 4.65
C ALA A 300 3.20 -10.84 4.12
N ALA A 301 2.78 -9.94 5.02
CA ALA A 301 2.38 -8.58 4.62
C ALA A 301 3.59 -7.76 4.17
N ILE A 302 4.73 -7.88 4.86
CA ILE A 302 5.98 -7.22 4.49
C ILE A 302 6.43 -7.67 3.10
N SER A 303 6.57 -8.97 2.85
CA SER A 303 7.00 -9.48 1.54
C SER A 303 6.08 -9.00 0.41
N ARG A 304 4.76 -9.04 0.62
CA ARG A 304 3.79 -8.54 -0.36
C ARG A 304 3.94 -7.04 -0.63
N LEU A 305 4.30 -6.24 0.37
CA LEU A 305 4.56 -4.81 0.19
C LEU A 305 5.80 -4.58 -0.66
N PHE A 306 6.90 -5.31 -0.43
CA PHE A 306 8.09 -5.27 -1.28
C PHE A 306 7.78 -5.65 -2.72
N ASP A 307 7.09 -6.77 -2.95
CA ASP A 307 6.70 -7.21 -4.29
C ASP A 307 5.87 -6.13 -5.02
N THR A 308 5.02 -5.43 -4.27
CA THR A 308 4.17 -4.38 -4.85
C THR A 308 4.96 -3.10 -5.12
N ALA A 309 5.87 -2.72 -4.21
CA ALA A 309 6.75 -1.56 -4.37
C ALA A 309 7.65 -1.74 -5.60
N GLU A 310 8.33 -2.89 -5.70
CA GLU A 310 9.19 -3.24 -6.83
C GLU A 310 8.42 -3.12 -8.14
N ALA A 311 7.20 -3.68 -8.19
CA ALA A 311 6.37 -3.61 -9.39
C ALA A 311 5.97 -2.18 -9.76
N GLU A 312 5.62 -1.30 -8.81
CA GLU A 312 5.32 0.11 -9.12
C GLU A 312 6.53 0.83 -9.70
N GLU A 313 7.69 0.69 -9.06
CA GLU A 313 8.93 1.36 -9.47
C GLU A 313 9.37 0.97 -10.89
N VAL A 314 9.23 -0.32 -11.22
CA VAL A 314 9.48 -0.85 -12.57
C VAL A 314 8.51 -0.23 -13.57
N LYS A 315 7.21 -0.13 -13.25
CA LYS A 315 6.22 0.43 -14.17
C LYS A 315 6.45 1.90 -14.44
N GLU A 316 6.74 2.68 -13.41
CA GLU A 316 7.01 4.11 -13.53
C GLU A 316 8.27 4.35 -14.38
N ALA A 317 9.34 3.60 -14.15
CA ALA A 317 10.56 3.69 -14.95
C ALA A 317 10.33 3.27 -16.42
N LEU A 318 9.63 2.15 -16.66
CA LEU A 318 9.35 1.67 -18.01
C LEU A 318 8.43 2.59 -18.79
N LEU A 319 7.35 3.06 -18.16
CA LEU A 319 6.41 3.96 -18.81
C LEU A 319 7.08 5.31 -19.13
N THR A 320 7.87 5.84 -18.20
CA THR A 320 8.66 7.06 -18.44
C THR A 320 9.65 6.87 -19.59
N TYR A 321 10.41 5.77 -19.58
CA TYR A 321 11.36 5.48 -20.66
C TYR A 321 10.65 5.41 -22.01
N TYR A 322 9.53 4.68 -22.09
CA TYR A 322 8.76 4.52 -23.31
C TYR A 322 8.19 5.84 -23.83
N ILE A 323 7.60 6.69 -22.97
CA ILE A 323 7.03 7.98 -23.39
C ILE A 323 8.12 8.90 -23.96
N LEU A 324 9.28 8.96 -23.30
CA LEU A 324 10.43 9.73 -23.76
C LEU A 324 11.01 9.16 -25.07
N TYR A 325 11.06 7.84 -25.21
CA TYR A 325 11.57 7.15 -26.40
C TYR A 325 10.63 7.31 -27.61
N LYS A 326 9.31 7.22 -27.39
CA LYS A 326 8.29 7.39 -28.42
C LYS A 326 8.27 8.81 -28.97
N HIS A 327 8.46 9.80 -28.10
CA HIS A 327 8.49 11.21 -28.47
C HIS A 327 9.92 11.77 -28.58
N ARG A 328 10.90 10.92 -28.93
CA ARG A 328 12.30 11.30 -29.04
C ARG A 328 12.57 12.44 -30.02
N ASP A 329 11.72 12.65 -31.01
CA ASP A 329 11.87 13.70 -32.04
C ASP A 329 11.47 15.10 -31.54
N ARG A 330 10.94 15.24 -30.31
CA ARG A 330 10.50 16.52 -29.74
C ARG A 330 10.89 16.69 -28.27
N ASP A 331 10.64 17.91 -27.82
CA ASP A 331 10.91 18.39 -26.47
C ASP A 331 9.58 18.43 -25.78
N LEU A 332 9.44 17.66 -24.70
CA LEU A 332 8.25 17.77 -23.88
C LEU A 332 8.61 18.57 -22.63
N THR A 333 7.66 19.27 -22.06
CA THR A 333 7.79 19.68 -20.66
C THR A 333 7.50 18.50 -19.74
N MET A 334 7.80 18.64 -18.45
CA MET A 334 7.43 17.63 -17.46
C MET A 334 5.91 17.40 -17.47
N GLU A 335 5.11 18.47 -17.50
CA GLU A 335 3.65 18.36 -17.55
C GLU A 335 3.15 17.69 -18.84
N GLU A 336 3.78 17.94 -19.98
CA GLU A 336 3.41 17.29 -21.23
C GLU A 336 3.75 15.79 -21.23
N ALA A 337 4.92 15.41 -20.73
CA ALA A 337 5.31 14.01 -20.59
C ALA A 337 4.38 13.25 -19.63
N ASP A 338 3.99 13.90 -18.54
CA ASP A 338 3.03 13.36 -17.57
C ASP A 338 1.65 13.13 -18.21
N GLN A 339 1.10 14.15 -18.87
CA GLN A 339 -0.18 14.06 -19.57
C GLN A 339 -0.18 12.99 -20.68
N LEU A 340 0.94 12.79 -21.38
CA LEU A 340 1.08 11.74 -22.39
C LEU A 340 1.07 10.35 -21.76
N ALA A 341 1.73 10.17 -20.62
CA ALA A 341 1.70 8.91 -19.88
C ALA A 341 0.28 8.58 -19.38
N GLU A 342 -0.42 9.55 -18.79
CA GLU A 342 -1.81 9.39 -18.33
C GLU A 342 -2.78 9.12 -19.49
N ALA A 343 -2.64 9.85 -20.60
CA ALA A 343 -3.44 9.65 -21.79
C ALA A 343 -3.20 8.26 -22.40
N TRP A 344 -1.95 7.79 -22.40
CA TRP A 344 -1.61 6.45 -22.86
C TRP A 344 -2.22 5.37 -21.94
N LEU A 345 -2.11 5.49 -20.62
CA LEU A 345 -2.75 4.57 -19.67
C LEU A 345 -4.27 4.54 -19.83
N THR A 346 -4.89 5.69 -20.07
CA THR A 346 -6.33 5.80 -20.33
C THR A 346 -6.71 5.07 -21.62
N ARG A 347 -5.99 5.31 -22.71
CA ARG A 347 -6.28 4.74 -24.03
C ARG A 347 -6.06 3.23 -24.08
N GLU A 348 -4.95 2.76 -23.51
CA GLU A 348 -4.53 1.36 -23.63
C GLU A 348 -5.13 0.44 -22.57
N PHE A 349 -5.37 0.94 -21.36
CA PHE A 349 -5.85 0.14 -20.22
C PHE A 349 -7.19 0.60 -19.63
N GLY A 350 -7.77 1.69 -20.12
CA GLY A 350 -9.05 2.20 -19.61
C GLY A 350 -8.94 2.79 -18.20
N LEU A 351 -7.83 3.45 -17.88
CA LEU A 351 -7.49 3.98 -16.55
C LEU A 351 -7.51 5.52 -16.50
N PRO A 352 -8.69 6.19 -16.51
CA PRO A 352 -8.82 7.65 -16.62
C PRO A 352 -8.53 8.44 -15.35
N HIS A 353 -8.25 7.78 -14.23
CA HIS A 353 -8.08 8.41 -12.91
C HIS A 353 -6.69 8.21 -12.31
N VAL A 354 -5.75 7.69 -13.10
CA VAL A 354 -4.36 7.58 -12.66
C VAL A 354 -3.71 8.97 -12.69
N ASP A 355 -2.99 9.30 -11.62
CA ASP A 355 -2.11 10.46 -11.51
C ASP A 355 -0.68 9.96 -11.72
N PHE A 356 -0.11 10.16 -12.90
CA PHE A 356 1.27 9.72 -13.11
C PHE A 356 2.23 10.73 -12.44
N GLU A 357 3.39 10.27 -11.97
CA GLU A 357 4.43 11.15 -11.42
C GLU A 357 5.69 11.02 -12.27
N ILE A 358 5.72 11.75 -13.38
CA ILE A 358 6.84 11.71 -14.32
C ILE A 358 8.20 12.03 -13.65
N ASP A 359 8.23 12.93 -12.67
CA ASP A 359 9.44 13.31 -11.93
C ASP A 359 10.09 12.10 -11.27
N ASP A 360 9.28 11.21 -10.72
CA ASP A 360 9.77 10.03 -10.01
C ASP A 360 10.33 8.99 -10.99
N GLY A 361 9.70 8.85 -12.15
CA GLY A 361 10.24 8.06 -13.26
C GLY A 361 11.56 8.62 -13.80
N LEU A 362 11.66 9.93 -14.00
CA LEU A 362 12.88 10.60 -14.47
C LEU A 362 14.03 10.42 -13.48
N ARG A 363 13.75 10.57 -12.17
CA ARG A 363 14.73 10.33 -11.10
C ARG A 363 15.26 8.90 -11.16
N LYS A 364 14.38 7.90 -11.29
CA LYS A 364 14.78 6.49 -11.41
C LYS A 364 15.65 6.24 -12.65
N LEU A 365 15.29 6.80 -13.80
CA LEU A 365 16.10 6.66 -15.01
C LEU A 365 17.47 7.33 -14.87
N ARG A 366 17.56 8.47 -14.18
CA ARG A 366 18.82 9.15 -13.86
C ARG A 366 19.70 8.29 -12.93
N GLU A 367 19.14 7.80 -11.82
CA GLU A 367 19.84 6.92 -10.87
C GLU A 367 20.34 5.62 -11.54
N LYS A 368 19.65 5.17 -12.59
CA LYS A 368 20.00 3.98 -13.37
C LYS A 368 20.86 4.25 -14.59
N ASP A 369 21.29 5.50 -14.80
CA ASP A 369 22.12 5.93 -15.92
C ASP A 369 21.49 5.64 -17.29
N LEU A 370 20.16 5.71 -17.37
CA LEU A 370 19.37 5.54 -18.59
C LEU A 370 18.95 6.86 -19.23
N LEU A 371 19.36 7.98 -18.62
CA LEU A 371 18.95 9.33 -18.98
C LEU A 371 20.15 10.28 -19.05
N VAL A 372 20.12 11.20 -20.00
CA VAL A 372 21.08 12.30 -20.18
C VAL A 372 20.38 13.62 -19.93
N GLU A 373 21.03 14.48 -19.15
CA GLU A 373 20.62 15.86 -18.93
C GLU A 373 21.53 16.81 -19.71
N ARG A 374 20.94 17.69 -20.50
CA ARG A 374 21.66 18.75 -21.23
C ARG A 374 21.18 20.11 -20.73
N VAL A 375 22.08 20.89 -20.15
CA VAL A 375 21.76 22.28 -19.78
C VAL A 375 21.83 23.14 -21.02
N VAL A 376 20.70 23.69 -21.44
CA VAL A 376 20.63 24.71 -22.48
C VAL A 376 20.73 26.08 -21.82
N PRO A 377 21.82 26.84 -22.05
CA PRO A 377 21.96 28.18 -21.51
C PRO A 377 20.90 29.11 -22.12
N ALA A 378 20.39 30.04 -21.31
CA ALA A 378 19.42 31.03 -21.76
C ALA A 378 19.98 31.82 -22.95
N VAL A 379 19.15 32.00 -23.99
CA VAL A 379 19.50 32.79 -25.18
C VAL A 379 19.75 34.23 -24.72
N GLY A 380 21.03 34.61 -24.61
CA GLY A 380 21.44 35.92 -24.14
C GLY A 380 22.84 35.99 -23.51
N ALA A 381 23.40 34.88 -23.03
CA ALA A 381 24.76 34.85 -22.49
C ALA A 381 25.81 34.63 -23.59
N ALA A 382 25.95 35.59 -24.50
CA ALA A 382 27.13 35.70 -25.35
C ALA A 382 28.30 36.24 -24.52
N SER A 383 29.13 35.37 -23.95
CA SER A 383 30.47 35.75 -23.50
C SER A 383 31.47 35.55 -24.65
N ALA A 384 31.96 36.69 -25.13
CA ALA A 384 33.12 37.00 -25.99
C ALA A 384 33.88 35.87 -26.76
N PRO A 385 34.29 36.13 -28.02
CA PRO A 385 35.01 35.15 -28.85
C PRO A 385 36.46 34.94 -28.39
N PRO A 386 37.01 33.72 -28.45
CA PRO A 386 38.45 33.53 -28.53
C PRO A 386 38.92 33.73 -29.97
N THR A 387 39.91 34.60 -30.14
CA THR A 387 40.58 34.87 -31.42
C THR A 387 41.25 33.61 -31.98
N SER A 388 41.04 33.39 -33.28
CA SER A 388 41.83 32.59 -34.24
C SER A 388 42.01 31.08 -34.04
N GLY A 389 41.56 30.33 -35.06
CA GLY A 389 42.32 29.16 -35.55
C GLY A 389 41.52 27.87 -35.77
N SER A 390 41.31 27.55 -37.05
CA SER A 390 41.02 26.23 -37.66
C SER A 390 39.57 25.71 -37.74
N ILE A 391 39.20 25.35 -38.99
CA ILE A 391 38.00 24.65 -39.46
C ILE A 391 38.21 23.13 -39.21
N PRO A 392 37.17 22.33 -38.85
CA PRO A 392 36.51 21.48 -39.87
C PRO A 392 34.97 21.40 -39.80
N THR A 393 34.34 21.50 -40.98
CA THR A 393 33.23 20.71 -41.56
C THR A 393 32.02 20.22 -40.72
N HIS A 394 30.81 20.52 -41.25
CA HIS A 394 29.47 19.97 -40.94
C HIS A 394 29.40 18.42 -40.97
N PRO A 395 28.46 17.78 -40.21
CA PRO A 395 27.10 17.58 -40.72
C PRO A 395 25.96 17.90 -39.74
N SER A 396 24.77 17.89 -40.33
CA SER A 396 23.42 18.25 -39.90
C SER A 396 22.72 17.33 -38.87
N LEU A 397 21.64 17.89 -38.32
CA LEU A 397 20.31 17.29 -38.02
C LEU A 397 19.98 16.94 -36.56
N GLY A 398 19.05 17.74 -36.00
CA GLY A 398 18.01 17.28 -35.07
C GLY A 398 18.38 17.18 -33.59
N ASP A 399 18.61 18.31 -32.94
CA ASP A 399 18.85 18.38 -31.49
C ASP A 399 17.65 19.04 -30.82
N VAL A 400 16.86 18.24 -30.10
CA VAL A 400 15.62 18.65 -29.45
C VAL A 400 15.49 17.66 -28.26
N GLY A 401 15.56 18.08 -26.97
CA GLY A 401 15.00 17.28 -25.85
C GLY A 401 14.16 17.93 -24.70
N LEU A 402 13.72 17.14 -23.71
CA LEU A 402 12.67 17.44 -22.70
C LEU A 402 13.00 18.54 -21.67
N ILE A 403 12.27 19.66 -21.62
CA ILE A 403 12.55 20.81 -20.74
C ILE A 403 12.05 20.59 -19.29
N CYS A 404 12.96 20.63 -18.31
CA CYS A 404 12.65 20.82 -16.88
C CYS A 404 12.75 22.31 -16.52
N GLY A 405 11.63 22.91 -16.10
CA GLY A 405 11.54 24.27 -15.55
C GLY A 405 10.14 24.55 -15.00
N GLU A 406 10.05 25.38 -13.95
CA GLU A 406 8.79 25.73 -13.26
C GLU A 406 7.79 26.48 -14.17
N THR A 407 6.52 26.13 -14.03
CA THR A 407 5.38 26.72 -14.74
C THR A 407 5.02 28.09 -14.15
N VAL A 408 5.25 29.17 -14.91
CA VAL A 408 4.68 30.50 -14.61
C VAL A 408 3.31 30.61 -15.29
N ALA A 409 2.28 30.92 -14.50
CA ALA A 409 0.89 31.01 -14.91
C ALA A 409 0.64 32.03 -16.05
N ALA A 410 -0.34 31.70 -16.89
CA ALA A 410 -0.75 32.45 -18.07
C ALA A 410 -0.99 33.94 -17.80
N GLY A 411 -0.15 34.80 -18.38
CA GLY A 411 -0.36 36.23 -18.33
C GLY A 411 0.87 37.12 -18.46
N ASP A 412 2.03 36.65 -18.92
CA ASP A 412 3.07 37.59 -19.35
C ASP A 412 4.02 36.96 -20.37
N ARG A 413 4.21 37.63 -21.51
CA ARG A 413 5.26 37.28 -22.49
C ARG A 413 6.60 37.84 -21.99
N SER A 414 7.07 37.32 -20.87
CA SER A 414 8.44 37.51 -20.40
C SER A 414 9.22 36.26 -20.81
N GLU A 415 10.17 36.42 -21.75
CA GLU A 415 11.18 35.42 -22.07
C GLU A 415 11.81 34.91 -20.76
N SER A 416 11.62 33.64 -20.42
CA SER A 416 12.14 33.08 -19.18
C SER A 416 13.67 33.03 -19.23
N SER A 417 14.29 33.86 -18.39
CA SER A 417 15.73 34.09 -18.26
C SER A 417 16.48 32.98 -17.49
N GLU A 418 15.98 31.75 -17.51
CA GLU A 418 16.53 30.63 -16.74
C GLU A 418 17.12 29.54 -17.65
N SER A 419 18.22 28.94 -17.19
CA SER A 419 18.82 27.76 -17.82
C SER A 419 17.82 26.60 -17.83
N ARG A 420 17.59 26.00 -18.99
CA ARG A 420 16.63 24.90 -19.16
C ARG A 420 17.38 23.57 -19.17
N VAL A 421 16.93 22.60 -18.38
CA VAL A 421 17.52 21.25 -18.38
C VAL A 421 16.73 20.38 -19.34
N ILE A 422 17.43 19.78 -20.30
CA ILE A 422 16.85 18.90 -21.29
C ILE A 422 17.11 17.43 -20.93
N CYS A 423 16.07 16.66 -20.66
CA CYS A 423 16.17 15.23 -20.37
C CYS A 423 15.93 14.38 -21.63
N LYS A 424 16.83 13.43 -21.91
CA LYS A 424 16.65 12.44 -22.99
C LYS A 424 17.06 11.06 -22.52
N VAL A 425 16.31 10.05 -22.94
CA VAL A 425 16.71 8.66 -22.72
C VAL A 425 17.74 8.23 -23.75
N TYR A 426 18.63 7.33 -23.35
CA TYR A 426 19.50 6.63 -24.30
C TYR A 426 18.67 5.77 -25.26
N ASP A 427 19.17 5.58 -26.49
CA ASP A 427 18.60 4.61 -27.41
C ASP A 427 18.67 3.18 -26.82
N LEU A 428 17.80 2.30 -27.29
CA LEU A 428 17.66 0.94 -26.73
C LEU A 428 19.00 0.18 -26.67
N PRO A 429 19.85 0.17 -27.71
CA PRO A 429 21.16 -0.50 -27.63
C PRO A 429 22.08 0.09 -26.56
N SER A 430 22.13 1.42 -26.40
CA SER A 430 22.98 2.02 -25.37
C SER A 430 22.41 1.82 -23.97
N ALA A 431 21.09 1.87 -23.81
CA ALA A 431 20.42 1.58 -22.55
C ALA A 431 20.69 0.13 -22.09
N LEU A 432 20.61 -0.84 -23.01
CA LEU A 432 20.97 -2.24 -22.74
C LEU A 432 22.43 -2.39 -22.32
N ARG A 433 23.37 -1.79 -23.05
CA ARG A 433 24.81 -1.82 -22.68
C ARG A 433 25.08 -1.28 -21.29
N ARG A 434 24.41 -0.18 -20.90
CA ARG A 434 24.58 0.41 -19.56
C ARG A 434 24.01 -0.46 -18.46
N LEU A 435 22.89 -1.13 -18.70
CA LEU A 435 22.35 -2.10 -17.74
C LEU A 435 23.25 -3.33 -17.60
N ASP A 436 23.83 -3.81 -18.69
CA ASP A 436 24.79 -4.92 -18.70
C ASP A 436 26.07 -4.56 -17.92
N GLU A 437 26.63 -3.38 -18.18
CA GLU A 437 27.80 -2.85 -17.46
C GLU A 437 27.53 -2.72 -15.94
N TRP A 438 26.31 -2.37 -15.55
CA TRP A 438 25.93 -2.35 -14.14
C TRP A 438 26.00 -3.74 -13.50
N TRP A 439 25.54 -4.79 -14.21
CA TRP A 439 25.61 -6.18 -13.72
C TRP A 439 27.03 -6.69 -13.57
N ASP A 440 27.89 -6.38 -14.53
CA ASP A 440 29.31 -6.73 -14.50
C ASP A 440 30.01 -6.13 -13.28
N ASN A 441 29.64 -4.89 -12.92
CA ASN A 441 30.17 -4.21 -11.74
C ASN A 441 29.54 -4.70 -10.43
N PHE A 442 28.28 -5.11 -10.44
CA PHE A 442 27.57 -5.59 -9.25
C PHE A 442 28.18 -6.90 -8.71
N PHE A 443 28.51 -7.84 -9.59
CA PHE A 443 29.15 -9.10 -9.21
C PHE A 443 30.66 -9.06 -9.45
N LEU A 444 31.41 -8.35 -8.58
CA LEU A 444 32.88 -8.23 -8.65
C LEU A 444 33.62 -9.58 -8.79
N PHE A 445 33.02 -10.69 -8.34
CA PHE A 445 33.59 -12.03 -8.47
C PHE A 445 33.70 -12.53 -9.91
N ALA A 446 32.87 -12.04 -10.84
CA ALA A 446 32.91 -12.43 -12.25
C ALA A 446 34.29 -12.16 -12.91
N ASN A 447 35.07 -11.22 -12.36
CA ASN A 447 36.39 -10.86 -12.84
C ASN A 447 37.56 -11.51 -12.05
N LEU A 448 37.29 -12.33 -11.03
CA LEU A 448 38.32 -12.86 -10.11
C LEU A 448 38.60 -14.36 -10.25
N GLY A 449 37.74 -15.13 -10.91
CA GLY A 449 37.90 -16.59 -11.03
C GLY A 449 37.75 -17.08 -12.47
N ARG A 450 38.85 -17.45 -13.13
CA ARG A 450 38.76 -18.28 -14.34
C ARG A 450 38.33 -19.69 -13.92
N PRO A 451 37.46 -20.38 -14.70
CA PRO A 451 37.04 -21.75 -14.42
C PRO A 451 38.19 -22.73 -14.22
N GLU A 452 39.35 -22.39 -14.79
CA GLU A 452 40.62 -23.10 -14.72
C GLU A 452 41.21 -23.16 -13.29
N ASN A 453 40.83 -22.23 -12.41
CA ASN A 453 41.28 -22.15 -11.01
C ASN A 453 40.27 -22.76 -10.03
N ASN A 454 39.26 -23.49 -10.53
CA ASN A 454 38.29 -24.15 -9.68
C ASN A 454 38.96 -25.38 -9.02
N HIS A 455 39.19 -25.30 -7.71
CA HIS A 455 39.62 -26.45 -6.92
C HIS A 455 38.42 -27.09 -6.21
N VAL A 456 38.42 -28.41 -6.11
CA VAL A 456 37.46 -29.13 -5.27
C VAL A 456 37.74 -28.76 -3.82
N ALA A 457 36.68 -28.48 -3.04
CA ALA A 457 36.80 -28.18 -1.61
C ALA A 457 37.13 -29.45 -0.80
N GLU A 458 38.33 -29.99 -1.01
CA GLU A 458 38.87 -31.10 -0.24
C GLU A 458 39.37 -30.59 1.11
N ALA A 459 39.07 -31.33 2.18
CA ALA A 459 39.64 -31.03 3.49
C ALA A 459 41.17 -31.12 3.38
N PRO A 460 41.92 -30.18 4.01
CA PRO A 460 43.38 -30.24 3.97
C PRO A 460 43.84 -31.62 4.44
N SER A 461 44.69 -32.26 3.62
CA SER A 461 45.22 -33.57 3.95
C SER A 461 45.91 -33.49 5.31
N THR A 462 45.64 -34.43 6.21
CA THR A 462 46.26 -34.47 7.56
C THR A 462 47.79 -34.58 7.52
N SER A 463 48.39 -34.75 6.34
CA SER A 463 49.84 -34.71 6.09
C SER A 463 50.45 -33.30 6.12
N ASP A 464 49.67 -32.23 5.96
CA ASP A 464 50.21 -30.87 5.78
C ASP A 464 50.16 -29.99 7.05
N VAL A 465 49.65 -30.52 8.18
CA VAL A 465 49.59 -29.77 9.46
C VAL A 465 50.92 -29.82 10.24
N LYS A 466 51.97 -30.43 9.69
CA LYS A 466 53.33 -30.39 10.27
C LYS A 466 54.30 -29.67 9.34
N THR A 467 54.16 -28.36 9.20
CA THR A 467 55.27 -27.41 9.14
C THR A 467 54.73 -26.00 8.94
N SER A 468 54.52 -25.28 10.05
CA SER A 468 54.93 -23.88 10.27
C SER A 468 54.51 -23.44 11.66
#